data_AF-A0A952SSJ5-F1
#
_entry.id   AF-A0A952SSJ5-F1
#
_cell.length_a   1.000
_cell.length_b   1.000
_cell.length_c   1.000
_cell.angle_alpha   90.00
_cell.angle_beta   90.00
_cell.angle_gamma   90.00
#
_symmetry.space_group_name_H-M   'P 1'
#
loop_
_entity.id
_entity.type
_entity.pdbx_description
1 polymer ?
#
loop_
_entity_poly.entity_id
_entity_poly.type
_entity_poly.pdbx_seq_one_letter_code
_entity_poly.pdbx_strand_id
1 'polypeptide(L)'
;MVEAAKSRQSPHEWLAFASVWGAAVLVTATFCWLLGDIIWHGLSHISMTFLTAPPENAGRRGGIGPILVSTALILAVCLAVSLPIGIGTAVLLAEFTSDQSLFGRMTRRSLDVLAGVPSIVFGLFGNAFFCKTLGLGFSILSGGLTLACMVLPILIRSTEEGFRAVPAYYRLSAAALGLSRTTTLVHLLLPAAVPGLLVGLVLGVGRAIAETAALIFTSGYVDRMPESLLDSGRALSIHIFDLSMNVSGGDAHAYASALVLVVLLLAINGTAAWLAEHRLHRRIVTI
;
A
#
# COMPACT_ATOMS: atom_id res chain seq x y z
N MET A 1 12.09 41.73 -36.18
CA MET A 1 13.06 40.67 -36.54
C MET A 1 13.75 40.17 -35.27
N VAL A 2 13.06 39.36 -34.47
CA VAL A 2 13.70 38.57 -33.40
C VAL A 2 13.66 37.14 -33.89
N GLU A 3 14.77 36.75 -34.48
CA GLU A 3 14.98 35.46 -35.13
C GLU A 3 15.04 34.37 -34.05
N ALA A 4 14.14 33.41 -34.16
CA ALA A 4 14.07 32.25 -33.28
C ALA A 4 15.36 31.44 -33.39
N ALA A 5 16.27 31.61 -32.42
CA ALA A 5 17.43 30.77 -32.24
C ALA A 5 16.97 29.36 -31.84
N LYS A 6 16.68 28.53 -32.85
CA LYS A 6 16.51 27.09 -32.73
C LYS A 6 17.84 26.52 -32.25
N SER A 7 17.98 26.31 -30.95
CA SER A 7 19.18 25.68 -30.37
C SER A 7 19.40 24.35 -31.09
N ARG A 8 20.53 24.23 -31.78
CA ARG A 8 20.99 22.96 -32.35
C ARG A 8 21.25 22.03 -31.16
N GLN A 9 20.28 21.16 -30.87
CA GLN A 9 20.47 20.07 -29.91
C GLN A 9 21.73 19.31 -30.30
N SER A 10 22.64 19.19 -29.35
CA SER A 10 23.91 18.53 -29.58
C SER A 10 23.69 17.02 -29.79
N PRO A 11 24.57 16.31 -30.52
CA PRO A 11 24.42 14.87 -30.73
C PRO A 11 24.42 14.06 -29.42
N HIS A 12 25.01 14.58 -28.34
CA HIS A 12 24.97 13.95 -27.02
C HIS A 12 23.63 14.12 -26.31
N GLU A 13 22.94 15.27 -26.48
CA GLU A 13 21.58 15.47 -25.98
C GLU A 13 20.58 14.54 -26.69
N TRP A 14 20.75 14.34 -28.00
CA TRP A 14 19.90 13.40 -28.75
C TRP A 14 20.10 11.95 -28.32
N LEU A 15 21.35 11.53 -28.06
CA LEU A 15 21.65 10.19 -27.54
C LEU A 15 21.11 9.98 -26.12
N ALA A 16 21.23 10.98 -25.24
CA ALA A 16 20.65 10.93 -23.90
C ALA A 16 19.11 10.89 -23.93
N PHE A 17 18.50 11.65 -24.84
CA PHE A 17 17.05 11.61 -25.03
C PHE A 17 16.60 10.25 -25.56
N ALA A 18 17.26 9.72 -26.59
CA ALA A 18 16.96 8.42 -27.16
C ALA A 18 17.12 7.27 -26.14
N SER A 19 18.13 7.35 -25.27
CA SER A 19 18.34 6.32 -24.24
C SER A 19 17.25 6.35 -23.15
N VAL A 20 16.85 7.53 -22.68
CA VAL A 20 15.76 7.70 -21.71
C VAL A 20 14.44 7.20 -22.28
N TRP A 21 14.11 7.57 -23.53
CA TRP A 21 12.90 7.09 -24.19
C TRP A 21 12.93 5.58 -24.47
N GLY A 22 14.08 5.05 -24.89
CA GLY A 22 14.26 3.62 -25.09
C GLY A 22 14.03 2.83 -23.79
N ALA A 23 14.58 3.32 -22.67
CA ALA A 23 14.36 2.71 -21.36
C ALA A 23 12.88 2.79 -20.92
N ALA A 24 12.24 3.95 -21.10
CA ALA A 24 10.81 4.12 -20.78
C ALA A 24 9.94 3.16 -21.59
N VAL A 25 10.15 3.07 -22.90
CA VAL A 25 9.41 2.14 -23.78
C VAL A 25 9.63 0.69 -23.37
N LEU A 26 10.86 0.29 -23.06
CA LEU A 26 11.17 -1.08 -22.63
C LEU A 26 10.42 -1.44 -21.33
N VAL A 27 10.45 -0.57 -20.34
CA VAL A 27 9.76 -0.79 -19.05
C VAL A 27 8.25 -0.86 -19.26
N THR A 28 7.67 0.09 -20.01
CA THR A 28 6.23 0.10 -20.30
C THR A 28 5.82 -1.13 -21.12
N ALA A 29 6.58 -1.52 -22.14
CA ALA A 29 6.29 -2.71 -22.94
C ALA A 29 6.33 -3.98 -22.10
N THR A 30 7.34 -4.14 -21.23
CA THR A 30 7.44 -5.29 -20.32
C THR A 30 6.26 -5.34 -19.35
N PHE A 31 5.87 -4.20 -18.77
CA PHE A 31 4.72 -4.12 -17.88
C PHE A 31 3.40 -4.46 -18.60
N CYS A 32 3.17 -3.88 -19.79
CA CYS A 32 2.00 -4.18 -20.60
C CYS A 32 1.95 -5.64 -21.03
N TRP A 33 3.10 -6.24 -21.35
CA TRP A 33 3.20 -7.66 -21.68
C TRP A 33 2.84 -8.54 -20.48
N LEU A 34 3.37 -8.27 -19.28
CA LEU A 34 3.03 -9.01 -18.05
C LEU A 34 1.54 -8.90 -17.72
N LEU A 35 0.95 -7.71 -17.81
CA LEU A 35 -0.50 -7.54 -17.61
C LEU A 35 -1.31 -8.28 -18.67
N GLY A 36 -0.87 -8.21 -19.94
CA GLY A 36 -1.50 -8.93 -21.04
C GLY A 36 -1.49 -10.45 -20.81
N ASP A 37 -0.37 -11.00 -20.34
CA ASP A 37 -0.23 -12.42 -20.03
C ASP A 37 -1.18 -12.87 -18.90
N ILE A 38 -1.24 -12.09 -17.81
CA ILE A 38 -2.15 -12.35 -16.68
C ILE A 38 -3.61 -12.27 -17.12
N ILE A 39 -3.98 -11.29 -17.94
CA ILE A 39 -5.35 -11.13 -18.43
C ILE A 39 -5.72 -12.28 -19.36
N TRP A 40 -4.85 -12.61 -20.32
CA TRP A 40 -5.12 -13.64 -21.32
C TRP A 40 -5.33 -15.02 -20.69
N HIS A 41 -4.42 -15.43 -19.80
CA HIS A 41 -4.50 -16.72 -19.14
C HIS A 41 -5.46 -16.73 -17.94
N GLY A 42 -5.66 -15.61 -17.26
CA GLY A 42 -6.53 -15.54 -16.08
C GLY A 42 -8.02 -15.48 -16.43
N LEU A 43 -8.40 -14.74 -17.48
CA LEU A 43 -9.80 -14.41 -17.77
C LEU A 43 -10.65 -15.66 -18.07
N SER A 44 -10.08 -16.67 -18.74
CA SER A 44 -10.77 -17.93 -19.06
C SER A 44 -11.12 -18.78 -17.83
N HIS A 45 -10.50 -18.51 -16.69
CA HIS A 45 -10.66 -19.28 -15.47
C HIS A 45 -11.43 -18.55 -14.36
N ILE A 46 -11.78 -17.28 -14.59
CA ILE A 46 -12.63 -16.53 -13.65
C ILE A 46 -14.10 -16.91 -13.87
N SER A 47 -14.71 -17.42 -12.80
CA SER A 47 -16.15 -17.67 -12.72
C SER A 47 -16.67 -17.23 -11.35
N MET A 48 -17.99 -17.04 -11.22
CA MET A 48 -18.58 -16.71 -9.91
C MET A 48 -18.32 -17.82 -8.87
N THR A 49 -18.29 -19.07 -9.29
CA THR A 49 -17.90 -20.21 -8.46
C THR A 49 -16.44 -20.10 -8.04
N PHE A 50 -15.52 -19.72 -8.93
CA PHE A 50 -14.12 -19.49 -8.56
C PHE A 50 -13.97 -18.39 -7.50
N LEU A 51 -14.77 -17.32 -7.55
CA LEU A 51 -14.67 -16.24 -6.56
C LEU A 51 -15.27 -16.59 -5.20
N THR A 52 -16.23 -17.51 -5.13
CA THR A 52 -17.02 -17.74 -3.91
C THR A 52 -16.78 -19.10 -3.25
N ALA A 53 -16.46 -20.13 -4.03
CA ALA A 53 -16.22 -21.47 -3.52
C ALA A 53 -14.89 -21.55 -2.74
N PRO A 54 -14.75 -22.50 -1.82
CA PRO A 54 -13.48 -22.81 -1.19
C PRO A 54 -12.50 -23.48 -2.18
N PRO A 55 -11.18 -23.42 -1.93
CA PRO A 55 -10.20 -24.17 -2.69
C PRO A 55 -10.39 -25.68 -2.52
N GLU A 56 -10.17 -26.44 -3.59
CA GLU A 56 -10.21 -27.90 -3.61
C GLU A 56 -8.94 -28.47 -4.23
N ASN A 57 -8.57 -29.69 -3.84
CA ASN A 57 -7.42 -30.42 -4.40
C ASN A 57 -6.13 -29.56 -4.41
N ALA A 58 -5.78 -29.02 -3.24
CA ALA A 58 -4.65 -28.09 -3.05
C ALA A 58 -4.75 -26.79 -3.90
N GLY A 59 -5.97 -26.37 -4.25
CA GLY A 59 -6.22 -25.16 -5.04
C GLY A 59 -6.16 -25.37 -6.56
N ARG A 60 -5.96 -26.62 -7.04
CA ARG A 60 -6.07 -26.96 -8.47
C ARG A 60 -7.49 -26.83 -9.02
N ARG A 61 -8.48 -26.84 -8.13
CA ARG A 61 -9.91 -26.78 -8.41
C ARG A 61 -10.60 -25.96 -7.32
N GLY A 62 -11.89 -25.71 -7.49
CA GLY A 62 -12.68 -24.93 -6.54
C GLY A 62 -12.50 -23.43 -6.76
N GLY A 63 -12.52 -22.66 -5.68
CA GLY A 63 -12.42 -21.21 -5.70
C GLY A 63 -11.46 -20.63 -4.67
N ILE A 64 -11.54 -19.31 -4.49
CA ILE A 64 -10.67 -18.52 -3.61
C ILE A 64 -11.45 -17.71 -2.56
N GLY A 65 -12.73 -18.01 -2.36
CA GLY A 65 -13.62 -17.25 -1.47
C GLY A 65 -13.05 -17.04 -0.06
N PRO A 66 -12.67 -18.11 0.67
CA PRO A 66 -11.99 -18.00 1.96
C PRO A 66 -10.73 -17.14 1.95
N ILE A 67 -9.91 -17.27 0.90
CA ILE A 67 -8.62 -16.58 0.74
C ILE A 67 -8.83 -15.08 0.53
N LEU A 68 -9.88 -14.70 -0.21
CA LEU A 68 -10.29 -13.30 -0.35
C LEU A 68 -10.70 -12.69 0.99
N VAL A 69 -11.48 -13.44 1.78
CA VAL A 69 -11.88 -13.02 3.13
C VAL A 69 -10.66 -12.86 4.04
N SER A 70 -9.76 -13.85 4.08
CA SER A 70 -8.52 -13.76 4.86
C SER A 70 -7.67 -12.56 4.44
N THR A 71 -7.50 -12.32 3.14
CA THR A 71 -6.74 -11.18 2.61
C THR A 71 -7.36 -9.85 3.04
N ALA A 72 -8.69 -9.73 2.93
CA ALA A 72 -9.41 -8.53 3.35
C ALA A 72 -9.30 -8.28 4.86
N LEU A 73 -9.39 -9.33 5.69
CA LEU A 73 -9.24 -9.22 7.14
C LEU A 73 -7.82 -8.83 7.56
N ILE A 74 -6.80 -9.43 6.93
CA ILE A 74 -5.39 -9.06 7.15
C ILE A 74 -5.17 -7.58 6.81
N LEU A 75 -5.67 -7.13 5.65
CA LEU A 75 -5.58 -5.73 5.24
C LEU A 75 -6.35 -4.81 6.19
N ALA A 76 -7.53 -5.21 6.64
CA ALA A 76 -8.34 -4.43 7.57
C ALA A 76 -7.60 -4.23 8.90
N VAL A 77 -7.01 -5.27 9.47
CA VAL A 77 -6.17 -5.17 10.68
C VAL A 77 -4.97 -4.25 10.43
N CYS A 78 -4.27 -4.42 9.30
CA CYS A 78 -3.14 -3.59 8.92
C CYS A 78 -3.52 -2.10 8.89
N LEU A 79 -4.61 -1.74 8.21
CA LEU A 79 -5.07 -0.36 8.08
C LEU A 79 -5.64 0.20 9.39
N ALA A 80 -6.38 -0.60 10.14
CA ALA A 80 -6.95 -0.19 11.42
C ALA A 80 -5.88 0.26 12.43
N VAL A 81 -4.69 -0.35 12.37
CA VAL A 81 -3.56 0.00 13.23
C VAL A 81 -2.67 1.07 12.60
N SER A 82 -2.31 0.91 11.33
CA SER A 82 -1.32 1.77 10.69
C SER A 82 -1.85 3.17 10.35
N LEU A 83 -3.14 3.34 10.05
CA LEU A 83 -3.71 4.66 9.77
C LEU A 83 -3.69 5.62 10.97
N PRO A 84 -4.27 5.27 12.14
CA PRO A 84 -4.28 6.20 13.27
C PRO A 84 -2.87 6.50 13.77
N ILE A 85 -2.01 5.48 13.86
CA ILE A 85 -0.61 5.66 14.30
C ILE A 85 0.16 6.49 13.26
N GLY A 86 -0.03 6.19 11.97
CA GLY A 86 0.66 6.86 10.87
C GLY A 86 0.31 8.33 10.77
N ILE A 87 -0.98 8.65 10.75
CA ILE A 87 -1.49 10.03 10.68
C ILE A 87 -1.11 10.79 11.96
N GLY A 88 -1.29 10.18 13.13
CA GLY A 88 -0.95 10.81 14.40
C GLY A 88 0.54 11.15 14.51
N THR A 89 1.41 10.22 14.10
CA THR A 89 2.86 10.44 14.08
C THR A 89 3.26 11.50 13.06
N ALA A 90 2.68 11.48 11.86
CA ALA A 90 2.94 12.49 10.83
C ALA A 90 2.54 13.90 11.29
N VAL A 91 1.36 14.03 11.90
CA VAL A 91 0.88 15.29 12.49
C VAL A 91 1.83 15.78 13.59
N LEU A 92 2.23 14.89 14.50
CA LEU A 92 3.18 15.21 15.56
C LEU A 92 4.51 15.72 14.99
N LEU A 93 5.03 15.05 13.97
CA LEU A 93 6.32 15.37 13.35
C LEU A 93 6.30 16.62 12.45
N ALA A 94 5.15 16.92 11.83
CA ALA A 94 4.99 18.05 10.93
C ALA A 94 4.58 19.35 11.65
N GLU A 95 3.71 19.27 12.65
CA GLU A 95 3.11 20.47 13.26
C GLU A 95 3.63 20.75 14.67
N PHE A 96 3.96 19.72 15.44
CA PHE A 96 4.35 19.87 16.85
C PHE A 96 5.84 19.67 17.11
N THR A 97 6.61 19.25 16.12
CA THR A 97 8.04 18.97 16.25
C THR A 97 8.84 19.92 15.37
N SER A 98 9.75 20.69 15.97
CA SER A 98 10.65 21.54 15.21
C SER A 98 11.61 20.72 14.33
N ASP A 99 12.00 21.28 13.18
CA ASP A 99 12.97 20.63 12.29
C ASP A 99 14.33 20.39 12.96
N GLN A 100 14.67 21.24 13.93
CA GLN A 100 15.90 21.14 14.71
C GLN A 100 15.79 20.23 15.93
N SER A 101 14.61 19.67 16.22
CA SER A 101 14.43 18.73 17.32
C SER A 101 15.22 17.44 17.08
N LEU A 102 16.00 17.01 18.09
CA LEU A 102 16.70 15.73 18.05
C LEU A 102 15.72 14.56 17.93
N PHE A 103 14.59 14.62 18.64
CA PHE A 103 13.52 13.63 18.56
C PHE A 103 13.01 13.48 17.12
N GLY A 104 12.63 14.60 16.48
CA GLY A 104 12.12 14.58 15.10
C GLY A 104 13.13 14.02 14.10
N ARG A 105 14.40 14.41 14.21
CA ARG A 105 15.47 13.86 13.35
C ARG A 105 15.71 12.38 13.56
N MET A 106 15.69 11.90 14.80
CA MET A 106 15.89 10.48 15.09
C MET A 106 14.72 9.64 14.59
N THR A 107 13.48 10.07 14.85
CA THR A 107 12.29 9.37 14.35
C THR A 107 12.30 9.29 12.83
N ARG A 108 12.55 10.42 12.13
CA ARG A 108 12.64 10.45 10.66
C ARG A 108 13.72 9.49 10.12
N ARG A 109 14.91 9.45 10.74
CA ARG A 109 15.95 8.49 10.38
C ARG A 109 15.54 7.04 10.62
N SER A 110 14.88 6.75 11.75
CA SER A 110 14.39 5.40 12.04
C SER A 110 13.36 4.94 11.01
N LEU A 111 12.48 5.83 10.55
CA LEU A 111 11.52 5.53 9.49
C LEU A 111 12.23 5.24 8.15
N ASP A 112 13.29 5.99 7.81
CA ASP A 112 14.08 5.72 6.60
C ASP A 112 14.79 4.37 6.66
N VAL A 113 15.34 4.03 7.83
CA VAL A 113 15.93 2.70 8.07
C VAL A 113 14.88 1.61 7.92
N LEU A 114 13.71 1.76 8.56
CA LEU A 114 12.60 0.79 8.47
C LEU A 114 12.09 0.62 7.03
N ALA A 115 12.03 1.69 6.24
CA ALA A 115 11.64 1.63 4.83
C ALA A 115 12.63 0.83 3.98
N GLY A 116 13.91 0.79 4.37
CA GLY A 116 14.95 -0.01 3.72
C GLY A 116 15.01 -1.47 4.19
N VAL A 117 14.26 -1.86 5.21
CA VAL A 117 14.28 -3.23 5.75
C VAL A 117 13.59 -4.20 4.78
N PRO A 118 14.21 -5.34 4.41
CA PRO A 118 13.57 -6.37 3.59
C PRO A 118 12.32 -6.96 4.26
N SER A 119 11.26 -7.26 3.48
CA SER A 119 9.97 -7.72 4.02
C SER A 119 10.07 -9.04 4.82
N ILE A 120 11.01 -9.92 4.46
CA ILE A 120 11.28 -11.16 5.22
C ILE A 120 11.67 -10.89 6.68
N VAL A 121 12.39 -9.79 6.94
CA VAL A 121 12.81 -9.41 8.29
C VAL A 121 11.60 -8.99 9.11
N PHE A 122 10.64 -8.27 8.52
CA PHE A 122 9.36 -7.98 9.16
C PHE A 122 8.59 -9.27 9.47
N GLY A 123 8.57 -10.24 8.54
CA GLY A 123 7.96 -11.56 8.78
C GLY A 123 8.55 -12.31 9.96
N LEU A 124 9.89 -12.39 10.02
CA LEU A 124 10.58 -13.06 11.13
C LEU A 124 10.41 -12.31 12.46
N PHE A 125 10.44 -10.98 12.44
CA PHE A 125 10.11 -10.16 13.62
C PHE A 125 8.68 -10.42 14.08
N GLY A 126 7.72 -10.40 13.14
CA GLY A 126 6.32 -10.64 13.43
C GLY A 126 6.08 -12.02 14.03
N ASN A 127 6.78 -13.04 13.52
CA ASN A 127 6.74 -14.38 14.10
C ASN A 127 7.28 -14.40 15.53
N ALA A 128 8.45 -13.81 15.76
CA ALA A 128 9.07 -13.79 17.07
C ALA A 128 8.22 -13.03 18.10
N PHE A 129 7.72 -11.85 17.73
CA PHE A 129 7.01 -10.97 18.66
C PHE A 129 5.51 -11.29 18.75
N PHE A 130 4.76 -11.21 17.64
CA PHE A 130 3.31 -11.40 17.67
C PHE A 130 2.94 -12.87 17.85
N CYS A 131 3.53 -13.79 17.07
CA CYS A 131 3.15 -15.20 17.13
C CYS A 131 3.64 -15.87 18.42
N LYS A 132 4.92 -15.69 18.79
CA LYS A 132 5.54 -16.40 19.93
C LYS A 132 5.45 -15.62 21.24
N THR A 133 5.95 -14.38 21.32
CA THR A 133 5.97 -13.62 22.58
C THR A 133 4.57 -13.27 23.08
N LEU A 134 3.68 -12.80 22.20
CA LEU A 134 2.30 -12.48 22.55
C LEU A 134 1.35 -13.70 22.47
N GLY A 135 1.84 -14.85 22.01
CA GLY A 135 1.05 -16.08 21.95
C GLY A 135 -0.09 -16.08 20.93
N LEU A 136 -0.07 -15.16 19.95
CA LEU A 136 -1.14 -15.07 18.94
C LEU A 136 -1.06 -16.18 17.87
N GLY A 137 0.05 -16.93 17.83
CA GLY A 137 0.28 -17.97 16.85
C GLY A 137 0.28 -17.46 15.40
N PHE A 138 0.22 -18.39 14.45
CA PHE A 138 -0.02 -18.04 13.05
C PHE A 138 -1.48 -17.61 12.90
N SER A 139 -1.72 -16.33 12.68
CA SER A 139 -3.07 -15.78 12.66
C SER A 139 -3.20 -14.55 11.76
N ILE A 140 -4.42 -14.29 11.30
CA ILE A 140 -4.79 -13.08 10.56
C ILE A 140 -4.37 -11.82 11.32
N LEU A 141 -4.56 -11.82 12.66
CA LEU A 141 -4.14 -10.74 13.53
C LEU A 141 -2.61 -10.54 13.51
N SER A 142 -1.83 -11.61 13.70
CA SER A 142 -0.36 -11.55 13.63
C SER A 142 0.13 -11.05 12.28
N GLY A 143 -0.47 -11.53 11.17
CA GLY A 143 -0.16 -11.07 9.82
C GLY A 143 -0.46 -9.59 9.62
N GLY A 144 -1.66 -9.15 9.98
CA GLY A 144 -2.08 -7.75 9.84
C GLY A 144 -1.24 -6.78 10.67
N LEU A 145 -0.90 -7.14 11.91
CA LEU A 145 0.00 -6.33 12.77
C LEU A 145 1.42 -6.24 12.20
N THR A 146 1.92 -7.33 11.64
CA THR A 146 3.23 -7.35 10.98
C THR A 146 3.26 -6.43 9.75
N LEU A 147 2.21 -6.49 8.93
CA LEU A 147 2.06 -5.57 7.80
C LEU A 147 1.91 -4.13 8.25
N ALA A 148 1.21 -3.86 9.36
CA ALA A 148 1.08 -2.51 9.90
C ALA A 148 2.46 -1.92 10.20
N CYS A 149 3.35 -2.68 10.87
CA CYS A 149 4.73 -2.27 11.10
C CYS A 149 5.49 -1.96 9.80
N MET A 150 5.28 -2.77 8.76
CA MET A 150 5.96 -2.61 7.48
C MET A 150 5.45 -1.41 6.67
N VAL A 151 4.16 -1.08 6.76
CA VAL A 151 3.51 0.00 5.99
C VAL A 151 3.64 1.36 6.70
N LEU A 152 3.81 1.36 8.03
CA LEU A 152 3.93 2.59 8.82
C LEU A 152 4.94 3.62 8.29
N PRO A 153 6.18 3.26 7.90
CA PRO A 153 7.14 4.23 7.37
C PRO A 153 6.63 4.98 6.14
N ILE A 154 5.96 4.28 5.23
CA ILE A 154 5.40 4.84 4.00
C ILE A 154 4.27 5.80 4.33
N LEU A 155 3.34 5.37 5.21
CA LEU A 155 2.21 6.19 5.63
C LEU A 155 2.68 7.46 6.36
N ILE A 156 3.60 7.33 7.31
CA ILE A 156 4.09 8.47 8.10
C ILE A 156 4.79 9.48 7.19
N ARG A 157 5.72 9.03 6.33
CA ARG A 157 6.47 9.91 5.44
C ARG A 157 5.58 10.66 4.46
N SER A 158 4.72 9.95 3.74
CA SER A 158 3.83 10.56 2.75
C SER A 158 2.85 11.54 3.39
N THR A 159 2.33 11.21 4.57
CA THR A 159 1.41 12.10 5.30
C THR A 159 2.16 13.32 5.85
N GLU A 160 3.36 13.14 6.39
CA GLU A 160 4.20 14.24 6.90
C GLU A 160 4.58 15.22 5.78
N GLU A 161 5.00 14.70 4.62
CA GLU A 161 5.28 15.50 3.43
C GLU A 161 4.05 16.26 2.95
N GLY A 162 2.87 15.62 3.00
CA GLY A 162 1.59 16.29 2.74
C GLY A 162 1.34 17.50 3.64
N PHE A 163 1.57 17.37 4.96
CA PHE A 163 1.44 18.49 5.90
C PHE A 163 2.50 19.57 5.70
N ARG A 164 3.73 19.19 5.36
CA ARG A 164 4.83 20.13 5.09
C ARG A 164 4.64 20.91 3.79
N ALA A 165 3.98 20.31 2.79
CA ALA A 165 3.67 20.95 1.52
C ALA A 165 2.62 22.07 1.65
N VAL A 166 1.82 22.08 2.73
CA VAL A 166 0.84 23.14 2.97
C VAL A 166 1.55 24.49 3.23
N PRO A 167 1.25 25.54 2.45
CA PRO A 167 1.89 26.84 2.60
C PRO A 167 1.73 27.43 4.01
N ALA A 168 2.79 28.09 4.50
CA ALA A 168 2.82 28.65 5.86
C ALA A 168 1.74 29.72 6.11
N TYR A 169 1.23 30.40 5.08
CA TYR A 169 0.21 31.43 5.25
C TYR A 169 -1.09 30.88 5.84
N TYR A 170 -1.46 29.60 5.60
CA TYR A 170 -2.62 28.99 6.25
C TYR A 170 -2.53 29.06 7.77
N ARG A 171 -1.34 28.81 8.32
CA ARG A 171 -1.08 28.87 9.77
C ARG A 171 -1.12 30.31 10.28
N LEU A 172 -0.52 31.25 9.55
CA LEU A 172 -0.49 32.67 9.91
C LEU A 172 -1.88 33.32 9.86
N SER A 173 -2.66 33.04 8.82
CA SER A 173 -4.03 33.53 8.68
C SER A 173 -4.94 32.96 9.77
N ALA A 174 -4.82 31.67 10.09
CA ALA A 174 -5.58 31.07 11.17
C ALA A 174 -5.26 31.69 12.53
N ALA A 175 -3.98 31.97 12.81
CA ALA A 175 -3.55 32.65 14.03
C ALA A 175 -4.06 34.11 14.07
N ALA A 176 -4.05 34.83 12.95
CA ALA A 176 -4.56 36.20 12.86
C ALA A 176 -6.09 36.28 13.12
N LEU A 177 -6.82 35.23 12.75
CA LEU A 177 -8.25 35.08 13.04
C LEU A 177 -8.53 34.56 14.48
N GLY A 178 -7.49 34.34 15.29
CA GLY A 178 -7.63 33.82 16.65
C GLY A 178 -8.09 32.37 16.72
N LEU A 179 -7.93 31.59 15.65
CA LEU A 179 -8.31 30.17 15.64
C LEU A 179 -7.39 29.35 16.54
N SER A 180 -7.98 28.40 17.27
CA SER A 180 -7.20 27.45 18.08
C SER A 180 -6.32 26.57 17.18
N ARG A 181 -5.21 26.05 17.73
CA ARG A 181 -4.33 25.11 17.00
C ARG A 181 -5.09 23.87 16.55
N THR A 182 -5.97 23.33 17.38
CA THR A 182 -6.80 22.16 17.04
C THR A 182 -7.77 22.48 15.91
N THR A 183 -8.41 23.66 15.95
CA THR A 183 -9.32 24.11 14.88
C THR A 183 -8.55 24.24 13.56
N THR A 184 -7.39 24.90 13.60
CA THR A 184 -6.51 25.07 12.44
C THR A 184 -6.08 23.72 11.85
N LEU A 185 -5.70 22.78 12.71
CA LEU A 185 -5.26 21.46 12.30
C LEU A 185 -6.39 20.67 11.63
N VAL A 186 -7.55 20.56 12.29
CA VAL A 186 -8.65 19.72 11.83
C VAL A 186 -9.38 20.31 10.62
N HIS A 187 -9.51 21.64 10.56
CA HIS A 187 -10.36 22.30 9.55
C HIS A 187 -9.58 22.91 8.38
N LEU A 188 -8.30 23.25 8.55
CA LEU A 188 -7.48 23.82 7.47
C LEU A 188 -6.38 22.86 7.02
N LEU A 189 -5.50 22.44 7.94
CA LEU A 189 -4.29 21.71 7.58
C LEU A 189 -4.57 20.27 7.15
N LEU A 190 -5.38 19.54 7.91
CA LEU A 190 -5.72 18.15 7.60
C LEU A 190 -6.40 18.03 6.24
N PRO A 191 -7.40 18.86 5.89
CA PRO A 191 -7.98 18.83 4.55
C PRO A 191 -6.99 19.16 3.43
N ALA A 192 -6.11 20.14 3.66
CA ALA A 192 -5.09 20.51 2.68
C ALA A 192 -4.01 19.42 2.49
N ALA A 193 -3.74 18.62 3.53
CA ALA A 193 -2.73 17.56 3.50
C ALA A 193 -3.24 16.20 2.97
N VAL A 194 -4.54 16.06 2.69
CA VAL A 194 -5.11 14.77 2.23
C VAL A 194 -4.50 14.20 0.96
N PRO A 195 -4.09 14.97 -0.05
CA PRO A 195 -3.38 14.41 -1.19
C PRO A 195 -2.13 13.61 -0.77
N GLY A 196 -1.38 14.09 0.22
CA GLY A 196 -0.23 13.37 0.77
C GLY A 196 -0.62 12.13 1.56
N LEU A 197 -1.72 12.18 2.32
CA LEU A 197 -2.27 11.00 3.01
C LEU A 197 -2.73 9.93 2.01
N LEU A 198 -3.38 10.33 0.92
CA LEU A 198 -3.86 9.43 -0.12
C LEU A 198 -2.74 8.68 -0.80
N VAL A 199 -1.66 9.37 -1.15
CA VAL A 199 -0.46 8.76 -1.72
C VAL A 199 0.08 7.69 -0.76
N GLY A 200 0.18 8.02 0.53
CA GLY A 200 0.63 7.08 1.56
C GLY A 200 -0.29 5.87 1.68
N LEU A 201 -1.61 6.08 1.67
CA LEU A 201 -2.60 5.02 1.75
C LEU A 201 -2.54 4.09 0.54
N VAL A 202 -2.52 4.64 -0.68
CA VAL A 202 -2.47 3.86 -1.92
C VAL A 202 -1.19 3.03 -2.01
N LEU A 203 -0.03 3.64 -1.70
CA LEU A 203 1.26 2.94 -1.68
C LEU A 203 1.29 1.87 -0.57
N GLY A 204 0.77 2.19 0.61
CA GLY A 204 0.70 1.27 1.74
C GLY A 204 -0.19 0.06 1.49
N VAL A 205 -1.40 0.28 0.97
CA VAL A 205 -2.35 -0.77 0.59
C VAL A 205 -1.78 -1.65 -0.53
N GLY A 206 -1.23 -1.04 -1.57
CA GLY A 206 -0.60 -1.77 -2.68
C GLY A 206 0.52 -2.68 -2.19
N ARG A 207 1.37 -2.17 -1.27
CA ARG A 207 2.43 -2.97 -0.64
C ARG A 207 1.88 -4.08 0.25
N ALA A 208 0.85 -3.81 1.06
CA ALA A 208 0.27 -4.79 1.98
C ALA A 208 -0.42 -5.96 1.26
N ILE A 209 -1.21 -5.66 0.22
CA ILE A 209 -1.97 -6.66 -0.55
C ILE A 209 -1.04 -7.60 -1.32
N ALA A 210 0.08 -7.07 -1.83
CA ALA A 210 1.06 -7.85 -2.59
C ALA A 210 2.12 -8.54 -1.70
N GLU A 211 2.03 -8.42 -0.37
CA GLU A 211 3.06 -8.97 0.51
C GLU A 211 2.92 -10.49 0.67
N THR A 212 4.03 -11.20 0.54
CA THR A 212 4.08 -12.67 0.63
C THR A 212 5.05 -13.12 1.72
N ALA A 213 6.27 -12.58 1.71
CA ALA A 213 7.35 -13.04 2.58
C ALA A 213 7.03 -12.77 4.05
N ALA A 214 6.45 -11.62 4.39
CA ALA A 214 6.09 -11.34 5.77
C ALA A 214 4.96 -12.25 6.28
N LEU A 215 3.99 -12.53 5.43
CA LEU A 215 2.76 -13.24 5.80
C LEU A 215 2.95 -14.76 5.92
N ILE A 216 3.86 -15.36 5.14
CA ILE A 216 4.26 -16.77 5.27
C ILE A 216 4.68 -17.12 6.71
N PHE A 217 5.38 -16.20 7.40
CA PHE A 217 5.86 -16.42 8.76
C PHE A 217 4.88 -15.96 9.85
N THR A 218 3.73 -15.38 9.49
CA THR A 218 2.85 -14.71 10.45
C THR A 218 1.37 -15.06 10.30
N SER A 219 0.76 -14.92 9.12
CA SER A 219 -0.65 -15.31 8.91
C SER A 219 -0.82 -16.79 8.62
N GLY A 220 0.17 -17.41 7.97
CA GLY A 220 0.23 -18.83 7.66
C GLY A 220 -0.48 -19.22 6.34
N TYR A 221 -0.75 -20.52 6.19
CA TYR A 221 -1.15 -21.15 4.92
C TYR A 221 -2.55 -21.74 4.92
N VAL A 222 -3.34 -21.57 5.99
CA VAL A 222 -4.67 -22.18 6.06
C VAL A 222 -5.63 -21.50 5.08
N ASP A 223 -6.28 -22.30 4.24
CA ASP A 223 -7.13 -21.84 3.12
C ASP A 223 -8.63 -22.12 3.33
N ARG A 224 -9.02 -22.59 4.53
CA ARG A 224 -10.41 -22.69 4.97
C ARG A 224 -10.97 -21.31 5.34
N MET A 225 -12.30 -21.19 5.39
CA MET A 225 -12.96 -19.96 5.84
C MET A 225 -12.52 -19.62 7.27
N PRO A 226 -11.96 -18.42 7.53
CA PRO A 226 -11.63 -18.01 8.88
C PRO A 226 -12.90 -17.74 9.69
N GLU A 227 -12.94 -18.21 10.94
CA GLU A 227 -14.03 -17.96 11.89
C GLU A 227 -13.66 -16.85 12.88
N SER A 228 -12.36 -16.64 13.09
CA SER A 228 -11.80 -15.63 13.99
C SER A 228 -10.56 -14.96 13.42
N LEU A 229 -10.22 -13.76 13.91
CA LEU A 229 -8.95 -13.08 13.61
C LEU A 229 -7.73 -13.83 14.17
N LEU A 230 -7.93 -14.73 15.13
CA LEU A 230 -6.88 -15.59 15.68
C LEU A 230 -6.65 -16.84 14.84
N ASP A 231 -7.49 -17.13 13.85
CA ASP A 231 -7.25 -18.22 12.91
C ASP A 231 -6.11 -17.88 11.96
N SER A 232 -5.34 -18.90 11.57
CA SER A 232 -4.44 -18.81 10.43
C SER A 232 -5.24 -18.53 9.16
N GLY A 233 -4.76 -17.61 8.35
CA GLY A 233 -5.37 -17.24 7.09
C GLY A 233 -4.32 -17.07 6.00
N ARG A 234 -4.56 -17.73 4.87
CA ARG A 234 -3.74 -17.60 3.67
C ARG A 234 -4.13 -16.32 2.93
N ALA A 235 -3.16 -15.45 2.68
CA ALA A 235 -3.35 -14.29 1.82
C ALA A 235 -3.32 -14.70 0.34
N LEU A 236 -3.96 -13.91 -0.52
CA LEU A 236 -4.06 -14.18 -1.95
C LEU A 236 -2.68 -14.22 -2.63
N SER A 237 -1.75 -13.38 -2.19
CA SER A 237 -0.34 -13.38 -2.61
C SER A 237 0.36 -14.71 -2.29
N ILE A 238 0.18 -15.24 -1.08
CA ILE A 238 0.67 -16.57 -0.68
C ILE A 238 0.03 -17.66 -1.54
N HIS A 239 -1.26 -17.55 -1.82
CA HIS A 239 -1.97 -18.54 -2.64
C HIS A 239 -1.41 -18.62 -4.06
N ILE A 240 -1.15 -17.46 -4.70
CA ILE A 240 -0.53 -17.40 -6.03
C ILE A 240 0.87 -18.03 -5.99
N PHE A 241 1.68 -17.69 -4.97
CA PHE A 241 3.01 -18.26 -4.78
C PHE A 241 2.96 -19.79 -4.61
N ASP A 242 2.06 -20.29 -3.76
CA ASP A 242 1.94 -21.72 -3.45
C ASP A 242 1.48 -22.51 -4.69
N LEU A 243 0.50 -21.99 -5.43
CA LEU A 243 0.03 -22.61 -6.67
C LEU A 243 1.12 -22.67 -7.74
N SER A 244 1.88 -21.59 -7.90
CA SER A 244 2.90 -21.50 -8.94
C SER A 244 4.17 -22.30 -8.63
N MET A 245 4.54 -22.43 -7.35
CA MET A 245 5.82 -23.04 -6.97
C MET A 245 5.69 -24.45 -6.43
N ASN A 246 4.60 -24.77 -5.73
CA ASN A 246 4.47 -26.02 -4.97
C ASN A 246 3.39 -26.96 -5.54
N VAL A 247 2.46 -26.45 -6.36
CA VAL A 247 1.32 -27.25 -6.87
C VAL A 247 1.46 -27.49 -8.36
N SER A 248 1.89 -28.70 -8.73
CA SER A 248 1.95 -29.10 -10.14
C SER A 248 0.55 -29.01 -10.79
N GLY A 249 0.44 -28.29 -11.90
CA GLY A 249 -0.83 -28.03 -12.59
C GLY A 249 -1.70 -26.93 -11.96
N GLY A 250 -1.14 -26.13 -11.04
CA GLY A 250 -1.82 -25.00 -10.41
C GLY A 250 -1.83 -23.70 -11.23
N ASP A 251 -1.07 -23.64 -12.33
CA ASP A 251 -0.78 -22.40 -13.08
C ASP A 251 -2.05 -21.65 -13.54
N ALA A 252 -3.04 -22.36 -14.06
CA ALA A 252 -4.30 -21.77 -14.51
C ALA A 252 -5.03 -21.01 -13.40
N HIS A 253 -5.12 -21.61 -12.21
CA HIS A 253 -5.73 -20.98 -11.04
C HIS A 253 -4.81 -19.89 -10.45
N ALA A 254 -3.48 -20.02 -10.55
CA ALA A 254 -2.53 -18.98 -10.16
C ALA A 254 -2.70 -17.70 -11.00
N TYR A 255 -2.83 -17.83 -12.33
CA TYR A 255 -3.12 -16.73 -13.23
C TYR A 255 -4.48 -16.07 -12.93
N ALA A 256 -5.51 -16.87 -12.67
CA ALA A 256 -6.83 -16.36 -12.28
C ALA A 256 -6.77 -15.59 -10.94
N SER A 257 -6.10 -16.14 -9.93
CA SER A 257 -5.89 -15.49 -8.64
C SER A 257 -5.07 -14.21 -8.75
N ALA A 258 -4.03 -14.19 -9.59
CA ALA A 258 -3.23 -13.00 -9.87
C ALA A 258 -4.06 -11.90 -10.53
N LEU A 259 -4.91 -12.25 -11.51
CA LEU A 259 -5.83 -11.32 -12.13
C LEU A 259 -6.82 -10.74 -11.10
N VAL A 260 -7.37 -11.57 -10.21
CA VAL A 260 -8.24 -11.11 -9.12
C VAL A 260 -7.49 -10.18 -8.16
N LEU A 261 -6.24 -10.47 -7.81
CA LEU A 261 -5.41 -9.61 -6.96
C LEU A 261 -5.21 -8.23 -7.60
N VAL A 262 -4.91 -8.17 -8.91
CA VAL A 262 -4.75 -6.91 -9.65
C VAL A 262 -6.06 -6.12 -9.67
N VAL A 263 -7.18 -6.77 -9.98
CA VAL A 263 -8.51 -6.13 -9.97
C VAL A 263 -8.86 -5.60 -8.58
N LEU A 264 -8.60 -6.39 -7.53
CA LEU A 264 -8.83 -6.00 -6.15
C LEU A 264 -7.98 -4.78 -5.76
N LEU A 265 -6.70 -4.77 -6.13
CA LEU A 265 -5.79 -3.64 -5.89
C LEU A 265 -6.29 -2.37 -6.58
N LEU A 266 -6.68 -2.47 -7.86
CA LEU A 266 -7.23 -1.33 -8.61
C LEU A 266 -8.54 -0.84 -8.02
N ALA A 267 -9.44 -1.74 -7.61
CA ALA A 267 -10.70 -1.40 -6.99
C ALA A 267 -10.51 -0.68 -5.65
N ILE A 268 -9.63 -1.21 -4.77
CA ILE A 268 -9.36 -0.59 -3.46
C ILE A 268 -8.68 0.77 -3.63
N ASN A 269 -7.66 0.87 -4.49
CA ASN A 269 -6.96 2.14 -4.69
C ASN A 269 -7.84 3.17 -5.40
N GLY A 270 -8.64 2.75 -6.38
CA GLY A 270 -9.59 3.62 -7.06
C GLY A 270 -10.69 4.13 -6.13
N THR A 271 -11.26 3.26 -5.29
CA THR A 271 -12.26 3.66 -4.29
C THR A 271 -11.67 4.57 -3.21
N ALA A 272 -10.43 4.32 -2.76
CA ALA A 272 -9.73 5.18 -1.81
C ALA A 272 -9.51 6.59 -2.39
N ALA A 273 -9.02 6.69 -3.62
CA ALA A 273 -8.82 7.96 -4.31
C ALA A 273 -10.15 8.71 -4.51
N TRP A 274 -11.18 8.02 -5.04
CA TRP A 274 -12.49 8.60 -5.27
C TRP A 274 -13.15 9.10 -3.98
N LEU A 275 -13.09 8.31 -2.90
CA LEU A 275 -13.69 8.69 -1.61
C LEU A 275 -13.05 9.97 -1.05
N ALA A 276 -11.74 10.09 -1.17
CA ALA A 276 -11.03 11.24 -0.68
C ALA A 276 -11.28 12.48 -1.53
N GLU A 277 -11.29 12.37 -2.86
CA GLU A 277 -11.69 13.47 -3.74
C GLU A 277 -13.12 13.93 -3.41
N HIS A 278 -14.08 13.01 -3.31
CA HIS A 278 -15.48 13.37 -3.11
C HIS A 278 -15.78 13.95 -1.72
N ARG A 279 -15.17 13.42 -0.64
CA ARG A 279 -15.43 13.88 0.73
C ARG A 279 -14.65 15.14 1.11
N LEU A 280 -13.50 15.40 0.51
CA LEU A 280 -12.67 16.54 0.89
C LEU A 280 -12.75 17.76 -0.03
N HIS A 281 -12.94 17.60 -1.35
CA HIS A 281 -13.09 18.78 -2.21
C HIS A 281 -14.35 19.60 -1.86
N ARG A 282 -15.41 18.96 -1.35
CA ARG A 282 -16.63 19.66 -0.90
C ARG A 282 -16.39 20.65 0.25
N ARG A 283 -15.31 20.49 1.03
CA ARG A 283 -14.97 21.41 2.13
C ARG A 283 -14.07 22.58 1.72
N ILE A 284 -13.44 22.52 0.54
CA ILE A 284 -12.51 23.55 0.06
C ILE A 284 -13.24 24.60 -0.79
N VAL A 285 -14.38 24.26 -1.39
CA VAL A 285 -15.16 25.16 -2.27
C VAL A 285 -16.23 25.98 -1.51
N THR A 286 -16.39 25.77 -0.20
CA THR A 286 -17.40 26.47 0.63
C THR A 286 -16.83 27.46 1.64
N ILE A 287 -15.57 27.88 1.49
CA ILE A 287 -14.95 28.96 2.28
C ILE A 287 -14.49 30.08 1.35
#